data_AF-A0A7X8VDL4-F1
#
_entry.id   AF-A0A7X8VDL4-F1
#
_cell.length_a   1.000
_cell.length_b   1.000
_cell.length_c   1.000
_cell.angle_alpha   90.00
_cell.angle_beta   90.00
_cell.angle_gamma   90.00
#
_symmetry.space_group_name_H-M   'P 1'
#
loop_
_entity.id
_entity.type
_entity.pdbx_description
1 polymer ?
#
loop_
_entity_poly.entity_id
_entity_poly.type
_entity_poly.pdbx_seq_one_letter_code
_entity_poly.pdbx_strand_id
1 'polypeptide(L)'
;MRAGGRKVSKAQVKKEVERKYKEIFDLAVNEVTYQIYAVMLTTLDKSYGFREKRLRKFISEVETMSKLMVDNPMRGEFDAYKCEEYLKSKYGIDLREEVKIYE
;
A
#
# COMPACT_ATOMS: atom_id res chain seq x y z
N MET A 1 -52.74 -5.11 4.08
CA MET A 1 -51.28 -5.26 4.30
C MET A 1 -50.64 -3.89 4.18
N ARG A 2 -50.15 -3.30 5.28
CA ARG A 2 -49.49 -1.98 5.23
C ARG A 2 -48.04 -2.18 4.79
N ALA A 3 -47.71 -1.79 3.57
CA ALA A 3 -46.34 -1.64 3.11
C ALA A 3 -45.70 -0.45 3.85
N GLY A 4 -45.20 -0.71 5.06
CA GLY A 4 -44.40 0.24 5.81
C GLY A 4 -43.03 0.39 5.13
N GLY A 5 -42.94 1.27 4.14
CA GLY A 5 -41.66 1.67 3.55
C GLY A 5 -40.75 2.19 4.66
N ARG A 6 -39.66 1.46 4.94
CA ARG A 6 -38.67 1.84 5.94
C ARG A 6 -38.05 3.17 5.49
N LYS A 7 -38.40 4.29 6.15
CA LYS A 7 -37.78 5.59 5.87
C LYS A 7 -36.30 5.49 6.22
N VAL A 8 -35.45 5.37 5.20
CA VAL A 8 -33.98 5.37 5.36
C VAL A 8 -33.57 6.77 5.78
N SER A 9 -32.89 6.90 6.91
CA SER A 9 -32.42 8.21 7.37
C SER A 9 -31.19 8.66 6.58
N LYS A 10 -30.99 9.98 6.42
CA LYS A 10 -29.77 10.53 5.81
C LYS A 10 -28.49 10.02 6.50
N ALA A 11 -28.55 9.80 7.82
CA ALA A 11 -27.45 9.25 8.59
C ALA A 11 -27.14 7.79 8.23
N GLN A 12 -28.17 6.97 7.98
CA GLN A 12 -27.99 5.59 7.51
C GLN A 12 -27.38 5.56 6.10
N VAL A 13 -27.84 6.42 5.20
CA VAL A 13 -27.25 6.56 3.86
C VAL A 13 -25.79 6.99 3.95
N LYS A 14 -25.47 8.00 4.77
CA LYS A 14 -24.10 8.48 4.95
C LYS A 14 -23.16 7.38 5.45
N LYS A 15 -23.57 6.62 6.48
CA LYS A 15 -22.78 5.52 7.03
C LYS A 15 -22.53 4.42 6.00
N GLU A 16 -23.53 4.10 5.19
CA GLU A 16 -23.41 3.09 4.13
C GLU A 16 -22.48 3.55 3.00
N VAL A 17 -22.56 4.83 2.61
CA VAL A 17 -21.64 5.43 1.63
C VAL A 17 -20.20 5.42 2.14
N GLU A 18 -19.96 5.81 3.39
CA GLU A 18 -18.63 5.77 4.01
C GLU A 18 -18.07 4.35 4.05
N ARG A 19 -18.91 3.35 4.39
CA ARG A 19 -18.52 1.95 4.35
C ARG A 19 -18.14 1.49 2.95
N LYS A 20 -18.97 1.78 1.95
CA LYS A 20 -18.72 1.40 0.56
C LYS A 20 -17.48 2.08 -0.01
N TYR A 21 -17.27 3.35 0.34
CA TYR A 21 -16.06 4.08 -0.02
C TYR A 21 -14.82 3.40 0.54
N LYS A 22 -14.84 3.02 1.83
CA LYS A 22 -13.74 2.28 2.45
C LYS A 22 -13.51 0.93 1.78
N GLU A 23 -14.56 0.16 1.51
CA GLU A 23 -14.46 -1.13 0.81
C GLU A 23 -13.78 -0.98 -0.57
N ILE A 24 -14.19 0.01 -1.36
CA ILE A 24 -13.60 0.28 -2.68
C ILE A 24 -12.14 0.74 -2.55
N PHE A 25 -11.86 1.61 -1.58
CA PHE A 25 -10.51 2.11 -1.33
C PHE A 25 -9.56 0.96 -0.94
N ASP A 26 -9.96 0.12 0.00
CA ASP A 26 -9.16 -1.03 0.45
C ASP A 26 -8.91 -2.01 -0.71
N LEU A 27 -9.91 -2.27 -1.55
CA LEU A 27 -9.76 -3.09 -2.76
C LEU A 27 -8.74 -2.50 -3.74
N ALA A 28 -8.84 -1.21 -4.02
CA ALA A 28 -7.92 -0.53 -4.94
C ALA A 28 -6.48 -0.54 -4.41
N VAL A 29 -6.29 -0.26 -3.12
CA VAL A 29 -4.97 -0.29 -2.48
C VAL A 29 -4.35 -1.69 -2.54
N ASN A 30 -5.13 -2.74 -2.25
CA ASN A 30 -4.64 -4.12 -2.31
C ASN A 30 -4.22 -4.50 -3.74
N GLU A 31 -5.04 -4.19 -4.74
CA GLU A 31 -4.75 -4.53 -6.14
C GLU A 31 -3.47 -3.84 -6.63
N VAL A 32 -3.34 -2.54 -6.38
CA VAL A 32 -2.12 -1.78 -6.74
C VAL A 32 -0.90 -2.35 -6.01
N THR A 33 -1.04 -2.71 -4.74
CA THR A 33 0.04 -3.33 -3.96
C THR A 33 0.49 -4.65 -4.59
N TYR A 34 -0.45 -5.52 -4.95
CA TYR A 34 -0.12 -6.81 -5.56
C TYR A 34 0.56 -6.67 -6.92
N GLN A 35 0.12 -5.71 -7.74
CA GLN A 35 0.74 -5.43 -9.03
C GLN A 35 2.18 -4.92 -8.87
N ILE A 36 2.42 -4.00 -7.92
CA ILE A 36 3.77 -3.52 -7.60
C ILE A 36 4.67 -4.68 -7.16
N TYR A 37 4.20 -5.52 -6.22
CA TYR A 37 4.96 -6.69 -5.78
C TYR A 37 5.24 -7.67 -6.92
N ALA A 38 4.27 -7.92 -7.80
CA ALA A 38 4.45 -8.83 -8.93
C ALA A 38 5.59 -8.36 -9.85
N VAL A 39 5.63 -7.07 -10.19
CA VAL A 39 6.70 -6.49 -11.03
C VAL A 39 8.04 -6.52 -10.30
N MET A 40 8.09 -6.11 -9.03
CA MET A 40 9.33 -6.10 -8.24
C MET A 40 9.90 -7.51 -8.05
N LEU A 41 9.09 -8.48 -7.64
CA LEU A 41 9.53 -9.86 -7.41
C LEU A 41 9.98 -10.55 -8.70
N THR A 42 9.30 -10.27 -9.82
CA THR A 42 9.72 -10.75 -11.13
C THR A 42 11.07 -10.15 -11.51
N THR A 43 11.27 -8.85 -11.27
CA THR A 43 12.56 -8.18 -11.51
C THR A 43 13.67 -8.78 -10.63
N LEU A 44 13.39 -9.07 -9.35
CA LEU A 44 14.32 -9.73 -8.44
C LEU A 44 14.69 -11.15 -8.90
N ASP A 45 13.73 -11.95 -9.41
CA ASP A 45 14.04 -13.27 -10.00
C ASP A 45 14.89 -13.14 -11.27
N LYS A 46 14.44 -12.32 -12.23
CA LYS A 46 15.02 -12.26 -13.58
C LYS A 46 16.36 -11.54 -13.64
N SER A 47 16.50 -10.44 -12.92
CA SER A 47 17.70 -9.58 -13.00
C SER A 47 18.71 -9.87 -11.88
N TYR A 48 18.25 -10.34 -10.72
CA TYR A 48 19.10 -10.52 -9.53
C TYR A 48 19.20 -11.97 -9.06
N GLY A 49 18.49 -12.90 -9.71
CA GLY A 49 18.54 -14.34 -9.42
C GLY A 49 17.89 -14.72 -8.08
N PHE A 50 16.99 -13.90 -7.54
CA PHE A 50 16.28 -14.21 -6.31
C PHE A 50 15.29 -15.34 -6.58
N ARG A 51 15.64 -16.55 -6.13
CA ARG A 51 14.75 -17.71 -6.16
C ARG A 51 13.73 -17.66 -5.01
N GLU A 52 12.77 -18.58 -5.03
CA GLU A 52 11.62 -18.63 -4.12
C GLU A 52 11.92 -18.24 -2.67
N LYS A 53 12.91 -18.87 -2.03
CA LYS A 53 13.25 -18.60 -0.62
C LYS A 53 13.62 -17.14 -0.37
N ARG A 54 14.36 -16.49 -1.28
CA ARG A 54 14.75 -15.08 -1.18
C ARG A 54 13.58 -14.16 -1.48
N LEU A 55 12.73 -14.51 -2.44
CA LEU A 55 11.51 -13.75 -2.74
C LEU A 55 10.55 -13.73 -1.55
N ARG A 56 10.28 -14.89 -0.94
CA ARG A 56 9.43 -14.97 0.26
C ARG A 56 10.02 -14.19 1.44
N LYS A 57 11.34 -14.25 1.62
CA LYS A 57 12.03 -13.46 2.65
C LYS A 57 11.87 -11.95 2.39
N PHE A 58 12.07 -11.51 1.15
CA PHE A 58 11.90 -10.11 0.76
C PHE A 58 10.48 -9.61 1.07
N ILE A 59 9.44 -10.39 0.71
CA ILE A 59 8.04 -10.05 1.05
C ILE A 59 7.87 -9.85 2.55
N SER A 60 8.35 -10.79 3.37
CA SER A 60 8.24 -10.71 4.83
C SER A 60 8.99 -9.51 5.42
N GLU A 61 10.14 -9.15 4.86
CA GLU A 61 10.92 -7.98 5.30
C GLU A 61 10.19 -6.68 4.95
N VAL A 62 9.66 -6.53 3.74
CA VAL A 62 8.88 -5.34 3.36
C VAL A 62 7.61 -5.22 4.18
N GLU A 63 6.91 -6.33 4.45
CA GLU A 63 5.72 -6.34 5.33
C GLU A 63 6.06 -5.92 6.76
N THR A 64 7.17 -6.42 7.31
CA THR A 64 7.66 -6.04 8.64
C THR A 64 7.97 -4.55 8.70
N MET A 65 8.68 -4.02 7.70
CA MET A 65 9.00 -2.60 7.61
C MET A 65 7.73 -1.73 7.49
N SER A 66 6.75 -2.19 6.70
CA SER A 66 5.48 -1.47 6.53
C SER A 66 4.65 -1.45 7.82
N LYS A 67 4.61 -2.56 8.56
CA LYS A 67 3.96 -2.62 9.88
C LYS A 67 4.62 -1.67 10.88
N LEU A 68 5.95 -1.61 10.90
CA LEU A 68 6.68 -0.65 11.74
C LEU A 68 6.32 0.80 11.42
N MET A 69 6.00 1.14 10.17
CA MET A 69 5.55 2.48 9.79
C MET A 69 4.11 2.79 10.26
N VAL A 70 3.23 1.78 10.32
CA VAL A 70 1.81 1.94 10.68
C VAL A 70 1.61 1.90 12.20
N ASP A 71 2.27 0.98 12.88
CA ASP A 71 2.03 0.67 14.29
C ASP A 71 2.87 1.53 15.25
N ASN A 72 3.75 2.40 14.76
CA ASN A 72 4.60 3.21 15.63
C ASN A 72 3.81 4.37 16.29
N PRO A 73 3.61 4.35 17.63
CA PRO A 73 2.86 5.40 18.35
C PRO A 73 3.61 6.74 18.38
N MET A 74 4.92 6.76 18.11
CA MET A 74 5.66 7.98 17.79
C MET A 74 5.51 8.29 16.30
N ARG A 75 4.34 8.83 15.93
CA ARG A 75 4.04 9.38 14.60
C ARG A 75 5.09 10.43 14.22
N GLY A 76 6.18 10.02 13.59
CA GLY A 76 7.20 10.94 13.08
C GLY A 76 8.57 10.34 12.78
N GLU A 77 8.91 9.16 13.30
CA GLU A 77 10.31 8.68 13.21
C GLU A 77 10.58 7.74 12.02
N PHE A 78 9.58 7.03 11.50
CA PHE A 78 9.80 6.08 10.41
C PHE A 78 8.57 5.92 9.51
N ASP A 79 8.63 6.51 8.31
CA ASP A 79 7.62 6.41 7.26
C ASP A 79 8.26 6.25 5.87
N ALA A 80 7.43 6.13 4.83
CA ALA A 80 7.91 5.98 3.46
C ALA A 80 8.73 7.18 2.97
N TYR A 81 8.41 8.41 3.40
CA TYR A 81 9.17 9.61 3.04
C TYR A 81 10.58 9.58 3.65
N LYS A 82 10.71 9.06 4.87
CA LYS A 82 12.02 8.86 5.50
C LYS A 82 12.85 7.79 4.79
N CYS A 83 12.21 6.74 4.24
CA CYS A 83 12.92 5.80 3.37
C CYS A 83 13.41 6.46 2.07
N GLU A 84 12.58 7.29 1.43
CA GLU A 84 12.96 8.08 0.25
C GLU A 84 14.12 9.03 0.57
N GLU A 85 14.03 9.79 1.66
CA GLU A 85 15.07 10.71 2.13
C GLU A 85 16.37 9.98 2.45
N TYR A 86 16.30 8.79 3.05
CA TYR A 86 17.47 7.95 3.31
C TYR A 86 18.16 7.52 2.01
N LEU A 87 17.41 7.07 1.00
CA LEU A 87 17.96 6.65 -0.29
C LEU A 87 18.64 7.83 -1.00
N LYS A 88 17.99 9.01 -0.99
CA LYS A 88 18.53 10.23 -1.56
C LYS A 88 19.79 10.70 -0.86
N SER A 89 19.76 10.79 0.47
CA SER A 89 20.91 11.28 1.25
C SER A 89 22.12 10.33 1.23
N LYS A 90 21.89 9.01 1.26
CA LYS A 90 22.97 8.03 1.34
C LYS A 90 23.54 7.64 -0.01
N TYR A 91 22.69 7.50 -1.02
CA TYR A 91 23.07 6.94 -2.32
C TYR A 91 22.85 7.92 -3.48
N GLY A 92 22.31 9.11 -3.23
CA GLY A 92 21.96 10.06 -4.28
C GLY A 92 20.76 9.64 -5.13
N ILE A 93 20.00 8.64 -4.69
CA ILE A 93 18.86 8.09 -5.44
C ILE A 93 17.61 8.93 -5.15
N ASP A 94 17.16 9.70 -6.12
CA ASP A 94 15.90 10.46 -6.03
C ASP A 94 14.79 9.73 -6.79
N LEU A 95 13.91 9.06 -6.06
CA LEU A 95 12.84 8.27 -6.65
C LEU A 95 11.88 9.10 -7.51
N ARG A 96 11.71 10.40 -7.23
CA ARG A 96 10.81 11.27 -8.02
C ARG A 96 11.40 11.69 -9.35
N GLU A 97 12.72 11.71 -9.45
CA GLU A 97 13.43 12.00 -10.69
C GLU A 97 13.66 10.73 -11.52
N GLU A 98 13.91 9.60 -10.84
CA GLU A 98 14.28 8.33 -11.48
C GLU A 98 13.07 7.47 -11.89
N VAL A 99 11.98 7.46 -11.12
CA VAL A 99 10.83 6.57 -11.38
C VAL A 99 9.82 7.25 -12.31
N LYS A 100 9.87 6.89 -13.59
CA LYS A 100 9.01 7.42 -14.65
C LYS A 100 8.19 6.31 -15.30
N ILE A 101 7.15 5.86 -14.60
CA ILE A 101 6.32 4.71 -15.03
C ILE A 101 5.40 5.08 -16.22
N TYR A 102 5.09 6.36 -16.40
CA TYR A 102 4.12 6.85 -17.39
C TYR A 102 4.68 7.91 -18.35
N GLU A 103 6.01 8.04 -18.45
CA GLU A 103 6.64 8.87 -19.49
C GLU A 103 6.92 8.07 -20.76
#